data_AF-A0A1H5UT97-F1
#
_entry.id   AF-A0A1H5UT97-F1
#
_cell.length_a   1.000
_cell.length_b   1.000
_cell.length_c   1.000
_cell.angle_alpha   90.00
_cell.angle_beta   90.00
_cell.angle_gamma   90.00
#
_symmetry.space_group_name_H-M   'P 1'
#
loop_
_entity.id
_entity.type
_entity.pdbx_description
1 polymer ?
#
loop_
_entity_poly.entity_id
_entity_poly.type
_entity_poly.pdbx_seq_one_letter_code
_entity_poly.pdbx_strand_id
1 'polypeptide(L)'
;MAGYYSLSQHLIIPECLCINTDVFNGLSDEHKKAVKEAAAEAAALQRQLWAEREKASRAKVEAAGVKVNEIADKAPFQAAMKPVYDAFLEANPNLRPLVEIIQATE
;
A
#
# COMPACT_ATOMS: atom_id res chain seq x y z
N MET A 1 -16.75 -19.26 4.43
CA MET A 1 -16.12 -18.21 5.28
C MET A 1 -14.67 -18.60 5.50
N ALA A 2 -13.72 -17.71 5.22
CA ALA A 2 -12.31 -17.97 5.53
C ALA A 2 -12.07 -17.63 7.02
N GLY A 3 -11.83 -18.65 7.85
CA GLY A 3 -11.75 -18.49 9.32
C GLY A 3 -10.34 -18.32 9.88
N TYR A 4 -9.32 -18.26 9.02
CA TYR A 4 -7.91 -18.17 9.40
C TYR A 4 -7.26 -16.99 8.69
N TYR A 5 -6.56 -16.15 9.44
CA TYR A 5 -5.83 -15.00 8.93
C TYR A 5 -4.40 -15.02 9.45
N SER A 6 -3.46 -15.43 8.60
CA SER A 6 -2.04 -15.51 8.94
C SER A 6 -1.32 -14.26 8.47
N LEU A 7 -0.69 -13.54 9.40
CA LEU A 7 -0.08 -12.23 9.19
C LEU A 7 1.28 -12.31 8.48
N SER A 8 1.26 -12.80 7.24
CA SER A 8 2.42 -12.79 6.34
C SER A 8 2.84 -11.36 5.97
N GLN A 9 1.87 -10.46 5.76
CA GLN A 9 2.11 -9.05 5.37
C GLN A 9 3.00 -8.95 4.11
N HIS A 10 2.78 -9.83 3.14
CA HIS A 10 3.63 -10.00 1.96
C HIS A 10 3.50 -8.89 0.91
N LEU A 11 2.51 -8.00 1.05
CA LEU A 11 2.30 -6.86 0.17
C LEU A 11 1.88 -5.64 1.01
N ILE A 12 2.55 -4.51 0.75
CA ILE A 12 2.18 -3.18 1.24
C ILE A 12 2.07 -2.30 -0.01
N ILE A 13 0.84 -2.15 -0.50
CA ILE A 13 0.57 -1.47 -1.77
C ILE A 13 -0.01 -0.09 -1.46
N PRO A 14 0.63 1.01 -1.89
CA PRO A 14 0.06 2.33 -1.72
C PRO A 14 -1.18 2.51 -2.59
N GLU A 15 -2.13 3.32 -2.12
CA GLU A 15 -3.29 3.76 -2.88
C GLU A 15 -3.11 5.21 -3.35
N CYS A 16 -3.77 5.60 -4.46
CA CYS A 16 -3.77 6.98 -4.95
C CYS A 16 -5.17 7.60 -4.88
N LEU A 17 -5.22 8.87 -4.50
CA LEU A 17 -6.35 9.74 -4.86
C LEU A 17 -6.05 10.36 -6.22
N CYS A 18 -6.59 9.74 -7.26
CA CYS A 18 -6.29 10.08 -8.64
C CYS A 18 -7.46 10.85 -9.30
N ILE A 19 -7.11 11.80 -10.18
CA ILE A 19 -8.05 12.56 -11.04
C ILE A 19 -7.67 12.34 -12.50
N ASN A 20 -8.66 12.35 -13.41
CA ASN A 20 -8.38 12.32 -14.84
C ASN A 20 -7.46 13.48 -15.25
N THR A 21 -6.41 13.18 -16.04
CA THR A 21 -5.37 14.13 -16.44
C THR A 21 -5.92 15.31 -17.25
N ASP A 22 -6.82 15.06 -18.20
CA ASP A 22 -7.39 16.12 -19.05
C ASP A 22 -8.29 17.06 -18.24
N VAL A 23 -9.09 16.49 -17.33
CA VAL A 23 -9.90 17.26 -16.38
C VAL A 23 -9.00 18.15 -15.52
N PHE A 24 -7.95 17.59 -14.93
CA PHE A 24 -7.03 18.35 -14.09
C PHE A 24 -6.31 19.44 -14.88
N ASN A 25 -5.87 19.15 -16.10
CA ASN A 25 -5.19 20.10 -16.97
C ASN A 25 -6.08 21.25 -17.43
N GLY A 26 -7.38 20.99 -17.62
CA GLY A 26 -8.40 21.99 -17.97
C GLY A 26 -8.79 22.95 -16.84
N LEU A 27 -8.36 22.68 -15.60
CA LEU A 27 -8.56 23.61 -14.47
C LEU A 27 -7.64 24.84 -14.58
N SER A 28 -8.10 25.97 -14.03
CA SER A 28 -7.24 27.13 -13.78
C SER A 28 -6.13 26.78 -12.77
N ASP A 29 -5.05 27.55 -12.75
CA ASP A 29 -3.94 27.31 -11.82
C ASP A 29 -4.38 27.43 -10.34
N GLU A 30 -5.31 28.33 -10.06
CA GLU A 30 -5.95 28.46 -8.74
C GLU A 30 -6.68 27.16 -8.35
N HIS A 31 -7.50 26.61 -9.24
CA HIS A 31 -8.22 25.36 -8.98
C HIS A 31 -7.28 24.15 -8.90
N LYS A 32 -6.22 24.10 -9.72
CA LYS A 32 -5.19 23.05 -9.62
C LYS A 32 -4.53 23.05 -8.26
N LYS A 33 -4.23 24.24 -7.72
CA LYS A 33 -3.65 24.40 -6.38
C LYS A 33 -4.64 23.94 -5.32
N ALA A 34 -5.88 24.41 -5.36
CA ALA A 34 -6.92 24.03 -4.39
C ALA A 34 -7.18 22.51 -4.36
N VAL A 35 -7.24 21.86 -5.53
CA VAL A 35 -7.41 20.40 -5.63
C VAL A 35 -6.22 19.65 -5.02
N LYS A 36 -4.99 20.10 -5.26
CA LYS A 36 -3.79 19.49 -4.69
C LYS A 36 -3.73 19.65 -3.16
N GLU A 37 -4.09 20.81 -2.65
CA GLU A 37 -4.16 21.08 -1.20
C GLU A 37 -5.21 20.17 -0.54
N ALA A 38 -6.43 20.13 -1.08
CA ALA A 38 -7.49 19.26 -0.60
C ALA A 38 -7.10 17.76 -0.66
N ALA A 39 -6.39 17.33 -1.71
CA ALA A 39 -5.91 15.95 -1.82
C ALA A 39 -4.87 15.60 -0.75
N ALA A 40 -3.96 16.53 -0.42
CA ALA A 40 -2.98 16.34 0.64
C ALA A 40 -3.63 16.27 2.03
N GLU A 41 -4.60 17.14 2.30
CA GLU A 41 -5.40 17.13 3.54
C GLU A 41 -6.19 15.82 3.67
N ALA A 42 -6.86 15.39 2.59
CA ALA A 42 -7.59 14.14 2.55
C ALA A 42 -6.69 12.93 2.80
N ALA A 43 -5.48 12.90 2.24
CA ALA A 43 -4.53 11.81 2.46
C ALA A 43 -4.01 11.78 3.92
N ALA A 44 -3.80 12.95 4.54
CA ALA A 44 -3.45 13.02 5.96
C ALA A 44 -4.57 12.47 6.85
N LEU A 45 -5.81 12.89 6.60
CA LEU A 45 -7.00 12.39 7.31
C LEU A 45 -7.19 10.89 7.09
N GLN A 46 -7.07 10.41 5.85
CA GLN A 46 -7.27 9.00 5.51
C GLN A 46 -6.29 8.10 6.27
N ARG A 47 -5.01 8.51 6.40
CA ARG A 47 -4.01 7.72 7.16
C ARG A 47 -4.35 7.61 8.64
N GLN A 48 -4.87 8.67 9.24
CA GLN A 48 -5.36 8.61 10.63
C GLN A 48 -6.52 7.61 10.75
N LEU A 49 -7.56 7.78 9.90
CA LEU A 49 -8.74 6.92 9.90
C LEU A 49 -8.39 5.46 9.59
N TRP A 50 -7.40 5.22 8.73
CA TRP A 50 -6.91 3.88 8.41
C TRP A 50 -6.37 3.17 9.65
N ALA A 51 -5.50 3.82 10.42
CA ALA A 51 -4.91 3.24 11.62
C ALA A 51 -5.96 2.91 12.69
N GLU A 52 -6.99 3.76 12.84
CA GLU A 52 -8.14 3.50 13.70
C GLU A 52 -8.95 2.30 13.20
N ARG A 53 -9.22 2.27 11.89
CA ARG A 53 -10.06 1.25 11.25
C ARG A 53 -9.40 -0.11 11.21
N GLU A 54 -8.08 -0.20 11.04
CA GLU A 54 -7.33 -1.46 11.08
C GLU A 54 -7.54 -2.16 12.42
N LYS A 55 -7.34 -1.44 13.53
CA LYS A 55 -7.55 -1.96 14.89
C LYS A 55 -9.00 -2.39 15.13
N ALA A 56 -9.95 -1.53 14.77
CA ALA A 56 -11.38 -1.82 14.94
C ALA A 56 -11.82 -3.05 14.12
N SER A 57 -11.32 -3.17 12.89
CA SER A 57 -11.66 -4.28 12.00
C SER A 57 -11.07 -5.60 12.49
N ARG A 58 -9.81 -5.60 12.95
CA ARG A 58 -9.18 -6.78 13.58
C ARG A 58 -9.99 -7.28 14.77
N ALA A 59 -10.31 -6.39 15.71
CA ALA A 59 -11.10 -6.74 16.90
C ALA A 59 -12.47 -7.32 16.53
N LYS A 60 -13.15 -6.75 15.52
CA LYS A 60 -14.45 -7.23 15.05
C LYS A 60 -14.39 -8.65 14.48
N VAL A 61 -13.38 -8.98 13.68
CA VAL A 61 -13.27 -10.32 13.06
C VAL A 61 -12.82 -11.38 14.05
N GLU A 62 -11.92 -11.04 14.98
CA GLU A 62 -11.52 -11.94 16.07
C GLU A 62 -12.72 -12.26 16.99
N ALA A 63 -13.55 -11.26 17.34
CA ALA A 63 -14.79 -11.47 18.09
C ALA A 63 -15.82 -12.34 17.36
N ALA A 64 -15.77 -12.35 16.01
CA ALA A 64 -16.59 -13.22 15.17
C ALA A 64 -16.00 -14.64 14.99
N GLY A 65 -14.86 -14.94 15.64
CA GLY A 65 -14.25 -16.27 15.66
C GLY A 65 -13.15 -16.51 14.62
N VAL A 66 -12.66 -15.47 13.93
CA VAL A 66 -11.48 -15.61 13.05
C VAL A 66 -10.24 -15.89 13.89
N LYS A 67 -9.49 -16.92 13.51
CA LYS A 67 -8.22 -17.27 14.14
C LYS A 67 -7.08 -16.52 13.45
N VAL A 68 -6.46 -15.60 14.18
CA VAL A 68 -5.31 -14.82 13.71
C VAL A 68 -4.03 -15.43 14.26
N ASN A 69 -3.01 -15.57 13.43
CA ASN A 69 -1.68 -15.97 13.87
C ASN A 69 -0.60 -15.09 13.24
N GLU A 70 0.44 -14.79 14.01
CA GLU A 70 1.65 -14.17 13.50
C GLU A 70 2.52 -15.21 12.78
N ILE A 71 3.33 -14.75 11.84
CA ILE A 71 4.42 -15.54 11.25
C ILE A 71 5.72 -15.05 11.89
N ALA A 72 6.28 -15.89 12.77
CA ALA A 72 7.46 -15.52 13.56
C ALA A 72 8.71 -15.25 12.69
N ASP A 73 8.90 -16.05 11.64
CA ASP A 73 9.97 -15.86 10.66
C ASP A 73 9.39 -15.69 9.25
N LYS A 74 9.54 -14.50 8.70
CA LYS A 74 9.07 -14.14 7.36
C LYS A 74 10.15 -14.29 6.30
N ALA A 75 11.39 -14.58 6.67
CA ALA A 75 12.50 -14.71 5.74
C ALA A 75 12.26 -15.79 4.66
N PRO A 76 11.65 -16.95 4.96
CA PRO A 76 11.34 -17.94 3.92
C PRO A 76 10.35 -17.42 2.87
N PHE A 77 9.36 -16.61 3.29
CA PHE A 77 8.42 -15.98 2.36
C PHE A 77 9.14 -14.96 1.48
N GLN A 78 10.01 -14.14 2.05
CA GLN A 78 10.81 -13.16 1.31
C GLN A 78 11.76 -13.83 0.31
N ALA A 79 12.47 -14.88 0.73
CA ALA A 79 13.38 -15.63 -0.13
C ALA A 79 12.65 -16.29 -1.31
N ALA A 80 11.44 -16.79 -1.08
CA ALA A 80 10.59 -17.37 -2.12
C ALA A 80 10.16 -16.33 -3.19
N MET A 81 10.24 -15.02 -2.90
CA MET A 81 9.92 -13.97 -3.87
C MET A 81 11.07 -13.64 -4.82
N LYS A 82 12.27 -14.19 -4.64
CA LYS A 82 13.42 -13.90 -5.52
C LYS A 82 13.09 -14.06 -7.01
N PRO A 83 12.41 -15.14 -7.47
CA PRO A 83 12.06 -15.28 -8.89
C PRO A 83 11.13 -14.18 -9.41
N VAL A 84 10.28 -13.59 -8.54
CA VAL A 84 9.39 -12.48 -8.90
C VAL A 84 10.20 -11.20 -9.15
N TYR A 85 11.16 -10.89 -8.27
CA TYR A 85 12.07 -9.76 -8.47
C TYR A 85 12.94 -9.94 -9.72
N ASP A 86 13.52 -11.13 -9.91
CA ASP A 86 14.35 -11.43 -11.08
C ASP A 86 13.55 -11.23 -12.37
N ALA A 87 12.36 -11.83 -12.48
CA ALA A 87 11.50 -11.71 -13.65
C ALA A 87 11.06 -10.26 -13.92
N PHE A 88 10.72 -9.51 -12.87
CA PHE A 88 10.34 -8.10 -13.02
C PHE A 88 11.50 -7.25 -13.56
N LEU A 89 12.71 -7.44 -13.04
CA LEU A 89 13.90 -6.68 -13.44
C LEU A 89 14.43 -7.10 -14.82
N GLU A 90 14.23 -8.36 -15.22
CA GLU A 90 14.52 -8.82 -16.57
C GLU A 90 13.56 -8.18 -17.59
N ALA A 91 12.26 -8.14 -17.28
CA ALA A 91 11.26 -7.51 -18.15
C ALA A 91 11.33 -5.97 -18.17
N ASN A 92 11.84 -5.36 -17.09
CA ASN A 92 11.84 -3.89 -16.89
C ASN A 92 13.22 -3.40 -16.43
N PRO A 93 14.28 -3.54 -17.25
CA PRO A 93 15.65 -3.22 -16.83
C PRO A 93 15.83 -1.74 -16.44
N ASN A 94 15.03 -0.84 -17.02
CA ASN A 94 15.02 0.59 -16.71
C ASN A 94 14.43 0.92 -15.33
N LEU A 95 13.69 0.01 -14.69
CA LEU A 95 13.10 0.21 -13.36
C LEU A 95 13.98 -0.29 -12.21
N ARG A 96 15.11 -0.92 -12.49
CA ARG A 96 16.08 -1.35 -11.46
C ARG A 96 16.45 -0.22 -10.49
N PRO A 97 16.80 1.00 -10.94
CA PRO A 97 17.14 2.08 -10.02
C PRO A 97 16.00 2.44 -9.07
N LEU A 98 14.74 2.36 -9.52
CA LEU A 98 13.58 2.64 -8.67
C LEU A 98 13.43 1.58 -7.57
N VAL A 99 13.63 0.30 -7.91
CA VAL A 99 13.59 -0.80 -6.93
C VAL A 99 14.68 -0.62 -5.87
N GLU A 100 15.90 -0.28 -6.29
CA GLU A 100 17.04 -0.06 -5.40
C GLU A 100 16.82 1.15 -4.47
N ILE A 101 16.28 2.25 -4.99
CA ILE A 101 15.95 3.43 -4.16
C ILE A 101 14.92 3.08 -3.09
N ILE A 102 13.85 2.36 -3.45
CA ILE A 102 12.81 1.96 -2.48
C ILE A 102 13.40 1.06 -1.39
N GLN A 103 14.27 0.12 -1.74
CA GLN A 103 14.92 -0.78 -0.78
C GLN A 103 15.94 -0.10 0.14
N ALA A 104 16.55 1.00 -0.32
CA ALA A 104 17.58 1.74 0.42
C ALA A 104 17.03 2.94 1.23
N THR A 105 15.75 3.25 1.11
CA THR A 105 15.12 4.37 1.84
C THR A 105 14.81 3.96 3.29
N GLU A 106 15.21 4.80 4.26
CA GLU A 106 14.97 4.63 5.70
C GLU A 106 13.56 5.06 6.15
#